data_AF-A0A183ESQ3-F1
#
_entry.id   AF-A0A183ESQ3-F1
#
_cell.length_a   1.000
_cell.length_b   1.000
_cell.length_c   1.000
_cell.angle_alpha   90.00
_cell.angle_beta   90.00
_cell.angle_gamma   90.00
#
_symmetry.space_group_name_H-M   'P 1'
#
loop_
_entity.id
_entity.type
_entity.pdbx_description
1 polymer ?
#
loop_
_entity_poly.entity_id
_entity_poly.type
_entity_poly.pdbx_seq_one_letter_code
_entity_poly.pdbx_strand_id
1 'polypeptide(L)'
;MLELNVKQSGISKRVLNVLYRKTKSGKVVKRVHEQYLRSDIGCGLDSCRCCQPVEGHSLTDLSERISSTVPINHAIILDSSAIIRFHHLFENSVFS
;
A
#
# COMPACT_ATOMS: atom_id res chain seq x y z
N MET A 1 3.02 -16.26 -27.26
CA MET A 1 3.59 -15.95 -25.94
C MET A 1 3.70 -14.44 -25.89
N LEU A 2 2.79 -13.74 -25.20
CA LEU A 2 2.84 -12.27 -25.15
C LEU A 2 3.99 -11.88 -24.21
N GLU A 3 5.09 -11.41 -24.78
CA GLU A 3 6.09 -10.70 -24.01
C GLU A 3 5.49 -9.33 -23.65
N LEU A 4 5.07 -9.18 -22.39
CA LEU A 4 4.74 -7.87 -21.83
C LEU A 4 5.97 -6.98 -22.02
N ASN A 5 5.82 -5.84 -22.68
CA ASN A 5 6.86 -4.83 -22.82
C ASN A 5 7.12 -4.21 -21.43
N VAL A 6 7.92 -4.90 -20.60
CA VAL A 6 8.17 -4.62 -19.18
C VAL A 6 8.59 -3.16 -18.91
N LYS A 7 9.24 -2.52 -19.89
CA LYS A 7 9.71 -1.14 -19.80
C LYS A 7 8.59 -0.08 -19.81
N GLN A 8 7.43 -0.37 -20.38
CA GLN A 8 6.31 0.59 -20.47
C GLN A 8 5.41 0.59 -19.21
N SER A 9 5.67 -0.29 -18.24
CA SER A 9 4.74 -0.56 -17.13
C SER A 9 5.27 -0.20 -15.73
N GLY A 10 6.43 0.45 -15.63
CA GLY A 10 7.07 0.78 -14.34
C GLY A 10 7.53 -0.44 -13.53
N ILE A 11 7.53 -1.63 -14.14
CA ILE A 11 7.93 -2.89 -13.52
C ILE A 11 9.45 -2.96 -13.46
N SER A 12 9.99 -3.03 -12.25
CA SER A 12 11.42 -3.16 -11.98
C SER A 12 11.86 -4.63 -11.93
N LYS A 13 11.03 -5.51 -11.35
CA LYS A 13 11.39 -6.93 -11.15
C LYS A 13 10.15 -7.83 -11.17
N ARG A 14 10.29 -9.04 -11.71
CA ARG A 14 9.32 -10.13 -11.55
C ARG A 14 9.82 -11.10 -10.50
N VAL A 15 8.99 -11.45 -9.52
CA VAL A 15 9.23 -12.47 -8.52
C VAL A 15 8.11 -13.52 -8.55
N LEU A 16 8.38 -14.74 -8.09
CA LEU A 16 7.38 -15.79 -7.98
C LEU A 16 6.91 -15.88 -6.53
N ASN A 17 5.63 -15.65 -6.29
CA ASN A 17 5.00 -15.89 -5.00
C ASN A 17 4.40 -17.29 -4.98
N VAL A 18 4.94 -18.15 -4.11
CA VAL A 18 4.56 -19.56 -4.01
C VAL A 18 3.77 -19.77 -2.72
N LEU A 19 2.51 -20.15 -2.87
CA LEU A 19 1.62 -20.43 -1.73
C LEU A 19 1.13 -21.88 -1.77
N TYR A 20 0.97 -22.47 -0.59
CA TYR A 20 0.33 -23.76 -0.43
C TYR A 20 -1.01 -23.55 0.27
N ARG A 21 -2.10 -24.09 -0.30
CA ARG A 21 -3.44 -23.96 0.27
C ARG A 21 -4.11 -25.33 0.35
N LYS A 22 -4.75 -25.59 1.48
CA LYS A 22 -5.65 -26.73 1.65
C LYS A 22 -6.99 -26.44 0.96
N THR A 23 -7.44 -27.34 0.10
CA THR A 23 -8.75 -27.27 -0.56
C THR A 23 -9.86 -27.65 0.41
N LYS A 24 -11.12 -27.36 0.05
CA LYS A 24 -12.29 -27.81 0.81
C LYS A 24 -12.33 -29.34 0.97
N SER A 25 -11.81 -30.08 -0.02
CA SER A 25 -11.68 -31.54 0.01
C SER A 25 -10.47 -32.06 0.81
N GLY A 26 -9.74 -31.18 1.49
CA GLY A 26 -8.62 -31.54 2.34
C GLY A 26 -7.28 -31.78 1.64
N LYS A 27 -7.24 -31.75 0.30
CA LYS A 27 -6.00 -31.88 -0.49
C LYS A 27 -5.16 -30.60 -0.36
N VAL A 28 -3.83 -30.74 -0.35
CA VAL A 28 -2.92 -29.59 -0.39
C VAL A 28 -2.53 -29.30 -1.84
N VAL A 29 -2.68 -28.05 -2.28
CA VAL A 29 -2.34 -27.61 -3.63
C VAL A 29 -1.31 -26.48 -3.56
N LYS A 30 -0.27 -26.57 -4.39
CA LYS A 30 0.71 -25.50 -4.62
C LYS A 30 0.17 -24.54 -5.68
N ARG A 31 0.16 -23.24 -5.38
CA ARG A 31 -0.13 -22.15 -6.32
C ARG A 31 1.12 -21.30 -6.50
N VAL A 32 1.43 -20.95 -7.74
CA VAL A 32 2.56 -20.08 -8.09
C VAL A 32 2.00 -18.90 -8.87
N HIS A 33 2.23 -17.71 -8.34
CA HIS A 33 1.79 -16.45 -8.95
C HIS A 33 3.01 -15.62 -9.33
N GLU A 34 2.96 -14.97 -10.49
CA GLU A 34 3.90 -13.89 -10.78
C GLU A 34 3.50 -12.66 -9.96
N GLN A 35 4.47 -12.05 -9.29
CA GLN A 35 4.33 -10.79 -8.60
C GLN A 35 5.34 -9.80 -9.17
N TYR A 36 4.86 -8.63 -9.54
CA TYR A 36 5.66 -7.58 -10.17
C TYR A 36 5.99 -6.50 -9.15
N LEU A 37 7.28 -6.28 -8.91
CA LEU A 37 7.77 -5.16 -8.12
C LEU A 37 7.88 -3.95 -9.04
N ARG A 38 7.20 -2.88 -8.65
CA ARG A 38 7.11 -1.63 -9.39
C ARG A 38 7.97 -0.55 -8.74
N SER A 39 8.60 0.29 -9.54
CA SER A 39 9.41 1.43 -9.08
C SER A 39 8.70 2.78 -9.23
N ASP A 40 7.47 2.77 -9.73
CA ASP A 40 6.65 3.94 -10.03
C ASP A 40 5.44 4.08 -9.08
N ILE A 41 5.52 3.47 -7.88
CA ILE A 41 4.51 3.65 -6.83
C ILE A 41 4.89 4.88 -6.01
N GLY A 42 4.08 5.95 -6.11
CA GLY A 42 4.29 7.19 -5.37
C GLY A 42 3.92 7.09 -3.88
N CYS A 43 4.48 7.98 -3.07
CA CYS A 43 4.15 8.10 -1.64
C CYS A 43 2.79 8.76 -1.36
N GLY A 44 2.19 9.40 -2.37
CA GLY A 44 0.88 10.06 -2.27
C GLY A 44 0.91 11.48 -1.67
N LEU A 45 2.04 11.98 -1.16
CA LEU A 45 2.12 13.34 -0.62
C LEU A 45 2.22 14.40 -1.72
N ASP A 46 1.41 15.47 -1.63
CA ASP A 46 1.42 16.61 -2.55
C ASP A 46 2.79 17.32 -2.63
N SER A 47 3.49 17.44 -1.50
CA SER A 47 4.80 18.08 -1.37
C SER A 47 5.95 17.24 -1.95
N CYS A 48 5.72 15.98 -2.27
CA CYS A 48 6.78 15.10 -2.74
C CYS A 48 7.19 15.44 -4.18
N ARG A 49 8.44 15.89 -4.34
CA ARG A 49 9.03 16.21 -5.66
C ARG A 49 9.73 15.01 -6.32
N CYS A 50 9.86 13.89 -5.61
CA CYS A 50 10.56 12.71 -6.10
C CYS A 50 9.62 11.71 -6.80
N CYS A 51 8.37 11.64 -6.38
CA CYS A 51 7.37 10.75 -6.96
C CYS A 51 6.68 11.43 -8.16
N GLN A 52 6.23 10.64 -9.14
CA GLN A 52 5.33 11.17 -10.16
C GLN A 52 3.96 11.48 -9.54
N PRO A 53 3.34 12.64 -9.85
CA PRO A 53 1.99 12.94 -9.41
C PRO A 53 1.02 11.88 -9.94
N VAL A 54 0.20 11.30 -9.05
CA VAL A 54 -0.85 10.36 -9.43
C VAL A 54 -2.17 11.09 -9.38
N GLU A 55 -2.80 11.28 -10.53
CA GLU A 55 -4.11 11.94 -10.62
C GLU A 55 -5.14 11.22 -9.75
N GLY A 56 -5.83 11.95 -8.87
CA GLY A 56 -6.94 11.44 -8.06
C GLY A 56 -6.56 10.69 -6.78
N HIS A 57 -5.27 10.57 -6.45
CA HIS A 57 -4.80 9.83 -5.26
C HIS A 57 -3.78 10.61 -4.44
N SER A 58 -4.08 11.88 -4.14
CA SER A 58 -3.22 12.67 -3.27
C SER A 58 -3.69 12.65 -1.82
N LEU A 59 -2.73 12.38 -0.93
CA LEU A 59 -2.84 12.56 0.50
C LEU A 59 -2.49 14.01 0.82
N THR A 60 -3.23 14.60 1.76
CA THR A 60 -2.91 15.92 2.29
C THR A 60 -1.47 15.94 2.82
N ASP A 61 -0.79 17.06 2.59
CA ASP A 61 0.57 17.24 3.07
C ASP A 61 0.68 17.17 4.59
N LEU A 62 1.82 16.69 5.06
CA LEU A 62 2.21 16.68 6.48
C LEU A 62 2.65 18.08 6.94
N SER A 63 1.87 19.11 6.60
CA SER A 63 2.15 20.51 6.93
C SER A 63 1.53 20.91 8.27
N GLU A 64 0.45 20.24 8.69
CA GLU A 64 -0.26 20.52 9.92
C GLU A 64 0.16 19.61 11.08
N ARG A 65 0.24 20.21 12.27
CA ARG A 65 0.57 19.48 13.50
C ARG A 65 -0.71 18.88 14.09
N ILE A 66 -0.88 17.57 13.95
CA ILE A 66 -2.05 16.83 14.43
C ILE A 66 -1.94 16.35 15.89
N SER A 67 -0.79 16.50 16.55
CA SER A 67 -0.59 16.06 17.94
C SER A 67 0.25 17.04 18.75
N SER A 68 -0.16 17.30 19.98
CA SER A 68 0.66 18.02 20.97
C SER A 68 1.75 17.13 21.56
N THR A 69 1.52 15.82 21.66
CA THR A 69 2.46 14.84 22.24
C THR A 69 3.68 14.61 21.36
N VAL A 70 3.49 14.57 20.04
CA VAL A 70 4.58 14.41 19.06
C VAL A 70 4.87 15.78 18.44
N PRO A 71 6.04 16.40 18.71
CA PRO A 71 6.33 17.78 18.32
C PRO A 71 6.76 17.92 16.85
N ILE A 72 6.39 16.97 15.99
CA ILE A 72 6.68 16.97 14.56
C ILE A 72 5.44 16.61 13.76
N ASN A 73 5.36 17.10 12.53
CA ASN A 73 4.34 16.67 11.59
C ASN A 73 4.60 15.22 11.18
N HIS A 74 3.57 14.38 11.23
CA HIS A 74 3.71 12.95 11.04
C HIS A 74 2.44 12.36 10.42
N ALA A 75 2.60 11.24 9.74
CA ALA A 75 1.50 10.39 9.30
C ALA A 75 1.24 9.28 10.33
N ILE A 76 0.01 8.78 10.37
CA ILE A 76 -0.34 7.58 11.13
C ILE A 76 -0.46 6.41 10.15
N ILE A 77 0.37 5.38 10.34
CA ILE A 77 0.29 4.14 9.58
C ILE A 77 -0.40 3.11 10.46
N LEU A 78 -1.54 2.61 10.00
CA LEU A 78 -2.36 1.66 10.74
C LEU A 78 -1.99 0.23 10.38
N ASP A 79 -1.85 -0.63 11.40
CA ASP A 79 -1.82 -2.06 11.20
C ASP A 79 -3.23 -2.63 11.04
N SER A 80 -3.33 -3.75 10.33
CA SER A 80 -4.52 -4.57 10.18
C SER A 80 -5.23 -4.85 11.52
N SER A 81 -4.48 -5.19 12.58
CA SER A 81 -5.07 -5.48 13.88
C SER A 81 -5.71 -4.27 14.56
N ALA A 82 -5.10 -3.08 14.39
CA ALA A 82 -5.60 -1.83 14.92
C ALA A 82 -6.89 -1.41 14.23
N ILE A 83 -6.94 -1.46 12.89
CA ILE A 83 -8.14 -1.12 12.11
C ILE A 83 -9.31 -2.04 12.50
N ILE A 84 -9.09 -3.35 12.55
CA ILE A 84 -10.15 -4.32 12.89
C ILE A 84 -10.72 -4.05 14.29
N ARG A 85 -9.84 -3.80 15.28
CA ARG A 85 -10.25 -3.62 16.67
C ARG A 85 -10.88 -2.26 16.93
N PHE A 86 -10.35 -1.21 16.29
CA PHE A 86 -10.65 0.18 16.63
C PHE A 86 -11.24 0.97 15.44
N HIS A 87 -11.89 0.30 14.47
CA HIS A 87 -12.49 0.97 13.29
C HIS A 87 -13.34 2.19 13.66
N HIS A 88 -14.15 2.09 14.72
CA HIS A 88 -14.99 3.17 15.24
C HIS A 88 -14.22 4.42 15.67
N LEU A 89 -12.96 4.28 16.11
CA LEU A 89 -12.12 5.44 16.43
C LEU A 89 -11.66 6.17 15.17
N PHE A 90 -11.39 5.41 14.09
CA PHE A 90 -10.94 5.97 12.81
C PHE A 90 -12.08 6.54 11.97
N GLU A 91 -13.32 6.13 12.22
CA GLU A 91 -14.53 6.73 11.63
C GLU A 91 -15.01 7.99 12.39
N ASN A 92 -14.44 8.26 13.57
CA ASN A 92 -14.84 9.39 14.39
C ASN A 92 -14.40 10.72 13.75
N SER A 93 -15.29 11.71 13.73
CA SER A 93 -15.02 13.03 13.14
C SER A 93 -13.90 13.82 13.81
N VAL A 94 -13.49 13.45 15.02
CA VAL A 94 -12.33 14.05 15.71
C VAL A 94 -11.01 13.49 15.16
N PHE A 95 -11.04 12.28 14.59
CA PHE A 95 -9.88 11.67 13.94
C PHE A 95 -9.78 12.04 12.45
N SER A 96 -10.92 12.22 11.76
CA SER A 96 -11.02 12.46 10.31
C SER A 96 -10.82 13.91 9.90
#